data_AF-M4RB27-F1
#
_entry.id   AF-M4RB27-F1
#
_cell.length_a   1.000
_cell.length_b   1.000
_cell.length_c   1.000
_cell.angle_alpha   90.00
_cell.angle_beta   90.00
_cell.angle_gamma   90.00
#
_symmetry.space_group_name_H-M   'P 1'
#
loop_
_entity.id
_entity.type
_entity.pdbx_description
1 polymer ?
#
loop_
_entity_poly.entity_id
_entity_poly.type
_entity_poly.pdbx_seq_one_letter_code
_entity_poly.pdbx_strand_id
1 'polypeptide(L)'
;MKNSSYGFFKWKAEYGKTQLERKVAADAAGILVNSSLPKTKATGKATSATSLNNFLQSVQSLVSINSWRQTLRNEPCRVDLPEGRGRACDDGTKTLTPYLTNDTLMAVSQVNADNVATSGTTAGNNQKIASTYYKSGPESVYRDSSVLDSVSVPVGVETWYAQKAVYSINPNTSLGTVTDYEMLTNKLGTSYVEYKYAGYSSSSVAQGVTAQVLDCQSDAGASAYAGYSQKAEDYLSDVRAYVKTVASATSDVPTVPTIVSVADPAPVTTTSGTRPVLPVTVEATKSDGTKSQVPVVWNSVPSSSYSTFEASSFKVTGKVSGWSKPVTVTVNVLAAQPKTVTPVVVTTESGKKPSLPSSVQVLYSNKQVKSEAVAWDAVDASKYSSRAGGQFTVSGHLVSSPDTHVTALVVVSPATIISVTNPSVMTVVGVAPSLPATVNAKWSNGDVTDEKVTWDSVQASSYAKAGTFTVSGKVTGYQPSVKATVRVCEKQNMYRLYNKYTGEHFYTASIKERDTLRNLGWKYERVGWVAPSESNTPVYRLYNKYVAGGDHHYTTSASERDALVKLGWIYEGIGWYSAENAGSRALYREYNPYAKTGTHNYTLDKHEHDTLVSLGWHDEGTAWYSVS
;
A
#
# COMPACT_ATOMS: atom_id res chain seq x y z
N MET A 1 -22.43 58.62 6.68
CA MET A 1 -21.18 57.82 6.61
C MET A 1 -20.38 57.75 7.93
N LYS A 2 -20.69 58.53 8.98
CA LYS A 2 -19.99 58.43 10.29
C LYS A 2 -20.05 57.01 10.91
N ASN A 3 -21.14 56.27 10.70
CA ASN A 3 -21.24 54.85 11.09
C ASN A 3 -20.56 53.89 10.08
N SER A 4 -19.32 54.16 9.65
CA SER A 4 -18.58 53.28 8.73
C SER A 4 -17.06 53.32 8.89
N SER A 5 -16.35 52.33 8.35
CA SER A 5 -14.87 52.35 8.23
C SER A 5 -14.37 53.50 7.34
N TYR A 6 -15.12 53.89 6.30
CA TYR A 6 -14.83 55.10 5.53
C TYR A 6 -14.82 56.36 6.41
N GLY A 7 -15.78 56.47 7.32
CA GLY A 7 -15.82 57.55 8.30
C GLY A 7 -14.61 57.54 9.23
N PHE A 8 -14.17 56.35 9.67
CA PHE A 8 -12.96 56.17 10.46
C PHE A 8 -11.71 56.62 9.69
N PHE A 9 -11.54 56.20 8.43
CA PHE A 9 -10.39 56.57 7.61
C PHE A 9 -10.35 58.07 7.31
N LYS A 10 -11.50 58.69 7.04
CA LYS A 10 -11.58 60.16 6.88
C LYS A 10 -11.19 60.90 8.17
N TRP A 11 -11.66 60.43 9.31
CA TRP A 11 -11.26 60.98 10.61
C TRP A 11 -9.76 60.83 10.84
N LYS A 12 -9.18 59.64 10.61
CA LYS A 12 -7.75 59.42 10.78
C LYS A 12 -6.90 60.19 9.75
N ALA A 13 -7.40 60.45 8.54
CA ALA A 13 -6.75 61.30 7.56
C ALA A 13 -6.64 62.78 8.01
N GLU A 14 -7.58 63.24 8.84
CA GLU A 14 -7.60 64.60 9.38
C GLU A 14 -6.83 64.71 10.71
N TYR A 15 -6.95 63.70 11.57
CA TYR A 15 -6.46 63.74 12.97
C TYR A 15 -5.30 62.78 13.28
N GLY A 16 -4.79 62.05 12.29
CA GLY A 16 -3.67 61.12 12.46
C GLY A 16 -2.40 61.82 12.95
N LYS A 17 -1.60 61.11 13.76
CA LYS A 17 -0.47 61.68 14.52
C LYS A 17 0.69 62.08 13.62
N THR A 18 0.94 61.31 12.56
CA THR A 18 2.04 61.57 11.61
C THR A 18 1.52 61.91 10.22
N GLN A 19 2.36 62.58 9.41
CA GLN A 19 2.02 62.87 8.01
C GLN A 19 1.81 61.58 7.20
N LEU A 20 2.60 60.54 7.49
CA LEU A 20 2.47 59.25 6.82
C LEU A 20 1.17 58.54 7.22
N GLU A 21 0.80 58.54 8.49
CA GLU A 21 -0.49 58.01 8.97
C GLU A 21 -1.68 58.68 8.30
N ARG A 22 -1.68 60.02 8.24
CA ARG A 22 -2.76 60.76 7.58
C ARG A 22 -2.85 60.44 6.09
N LYS A 23 -1.71 60.28 5.43
CA LYS A 23 -1.65 59.89 4.01
C LYS A 23 -2.24 58.50 3.78
N VAL A 24 -1.81 57.51 4.57
CA VAL A 24 -2.26 56.11 4.48
C VAL A 24 -3.77 56.01 4.72
N ALA A 25 -4.29 56.73 5.71
CA ALA A 25 -5.73 56.80 5.97
C ALA A 25 -6.52 57.49 4.83
N ALA A 26 -5.97 58.55 4.23
CA ALA A 26 -6.59 59.21 3.08
C ALA A 26 -6.68 58.28 1.85
N ASP A 27 -5.62 57.52 1.61
CA ASP A 27 -5.55 56.54 0.51
C ASP A 27 -6.51 55.37 0.76
N ALA A 28 -6.63 54.88 2.01
CA ALA A 28 -7.61 53.89 2.43
C ALA A 28 -9.07 54.34 2.19
N ALA A 29 -9.38 55.60 2.53
CA ALA A 29 -10.69 56.19 2.23
C ALA A 29 -10.95 56.26 0.71
N GLY A 30 -9.91 56.58 -0.08
CA GLY A 30 -9.96 56.58 -1.54
C GLY A 30 -10.27 55.21 -2.13
N ILE A 31 -9.66 54.15 -1.61
CA ILE A 31 -9.90 52.75 -2.05
C ILE A 31 -11.37 52.35 -1.90
N LEU A 32 -11.99 52.70 -0.77
CA LEU A 32 -13.40 52.34 -0.52
C LEU A 32 -14.38 53.04 -1.47
N VAL A 33 -14.05 54.25 -1.95
CA VAL A 33 -14.96 55.08 -2.77
C VAL A 33 -14.68 54.96 -4.26
N ASN A 34 -13.43 54.76 -4.67
CA ASN A 34 -13.01 54.73 -6.08
C ASN A 34 -12.97 53.32 -6.68
N SER A 35 -13.23 52.27 -5.89
CA SER A 35 -13.26 50.89 -6.39
C SER A 35 -14.35 50.68 -7.45
N SER A 36 -13.97 50.12 -8.60
CA SER A 36 -14.83 49.89 -9.78
C SER A 36 -15.81 48.73 -9.64
N LEU A 37 -15.87 48.07 -8.47
CA LEU A 37 -16.82 46.99 -8.23
C LEU A 37 -18.25 47.54 -8.10
N PRO A 38 -19.27 46.95 -8.76
CA PRO A 38 -20.62 47.52 -8.87
C PRO A 38 -21.38 47.80 -7.55
N LYS A 39 -20.83 47.42 -6.38
CA LYS A 39 -21.54 47.37 -5.09
C LYS A 39 -20.86 48.11 -3.93
N THR A 40 -19.78 48.86 -4.18
CA THR A 40 -19.13 49.78 -3.23
C THR A 40 -20.00 50.98 -2.84
N LYS A 41 -21.14 51.21 -3.51
CA LYS A 41 -22.18 52.21 -3.14
C LYS A 41 -22.97 51.87 -1.86
N ALA A 42 -22.58 50.81 -1.12
CA ALA A 42 -23.21 50.36 0.13
C ALA A 42 -22.45 50.79 1.39
N THR A 43 -21.50 51.73 1.30
CA THR A 43 -20.64 52.16 2.42
C THR A 43 -21.45 52.46 3.69
N GLY A 44 -21.15 51.73 4.77
CA GLY A 44 -21.81 51.90 6.07
C GLY A 44 -23.17 51.21 6.23
N LYS A 45 -23.69 50.48 5.23
CA LYS A 45 -24.89 49.64 5.42
C LYS A 45 -24.59 48.52 6.40
N ALA A 46 -25.56 48.12 7.23
CA ALA A 46 -25.40 47.04 8.20
C ALA A 46 -24.92 45.70 7.58
N THR A 47 -25.25 45.47 6.31
CA THR A 47 -24.86 44.28 5.54
C THR A 47 -23.52 44.42 4.82
N SER A 48 -22.79 45.54 4.93
CA SER A 48 -21.48 45.72 4.30
C SER A 48 -20.36 45.53 5.31
N ALA A 49 -19.23 44.99 4.85
CA ALA A 49 -17.97 44.93 5.59
C ALA A 49 -17.53 46.31 6.13
N THR A 50 -17.94 47.39 5.45
CA THR A 50 -17.63 48.78 5.82
C THR A 50 -18.53 49.35 6.91
N SER A 51 -19.57 48.64 7.37
CA SER A 51 -20.37 49.06 8.52
C SER A 51 -19.48 49.18 9.75
N LEU A 52 -19.70 50.19 10.60
CA LEU A 52 -18.83 50.39 11.77
C LEU A 52 -18.81 49.18 12.72
N ASN A 53 -19.92 48.46 12.83
CA ASN A 53 -20.01 47.25 13.64
C ASN A 53 -19.22 46.09 13.04
N ASN A 54 -19.36 45.85 11.73
CA ASN A 54 -18.64 44.77 11.05
C ASN A 54 -17.14 45.06 10.98
N PHE A 55 -16.79 46.34 10.81
CA PHE A 55 -15.41 46.81 10.84
C PHE A 55 -14.77 46.59 12.23
N LEU A 56 -15.45 46.98 13.31
CA LEU A 56 -14.98 46.72 14.67
C LEU A 56 -14.77 45.23 14.93
N GLN A 57 -15.75 44.39 14.56
CA GLN A 57 -15.63 42.93 14.66
C GLN A 57 -14.44 42.39 13.88
N SER A 58 -14.19 42.94 12.67
CA SER A 58 -13.06 42.53 11.83
C SER A 58 -11.72 42.76 12.51
N VAL A 59 -11.57 43.92 13.15
CA VAL A 59 -10.34 44.26 13.87
C VAL A 59 -10.19 43.44 15.16
N GLN A 60 -11.28 43.12 15.85
CA GLN A 60 -11.24 42.23 17.01
C GLN A 60 -10.81 40.81 16.62
N SER A 61 -11.32 40.27 15.51
CA SER A 61 -10.90 38.96 15.01
C SER A 61 -9.42 38.94 14.65
N LEU A 62 -8.85 40.02 14.12
CA LEU A 62 -7.41 40.11 13.85
C LEU A 62 -6.57 39.97 15.14
N VAL A 63 -6.99 40.60 16.24
CA VAL A 63 -6.34 40.44 17.56
C VAL A 63 -6.43 38.98 18.04
N SER A 64 -7.59 38.34 17.89
CA SER A 64 -7.81 36.95 18.28
C SER A 64 -6.95 35.98 17.45
N ILE A 65 -6.78 36.24 16.16
CA ILE A 65 -5.90 35.46 15.27
C ILE A 65 -4.44 35.59 15.70
N ASN A 66 -3.95 36.79 15.98
CA ASN A 66 -2.59 36.99 16.46
C ASN A 66 -2.33 36.32 17.81
N SER A 67 -3.29 36.43 18.72
CA SER A 67 -3.24 35.76 20.02
C SER A 67 -3.13 34.23 19.85
N TRP A 68 -3.96 33.64 18.97
CA TRP A 68 -3.90 32.21 18.67
C TRP A 68 -2.60 31.79 17.98
N ARG A 69 -2.11 32.55 16.99
CA ARG A 69 -0.83 32.27 16.32
C ARG A 69 0.33 32.22 17.32
N GLN A 70 0.28 33.08 18.35
CA GLN A 70 1.25 33.06 19.45
C GLN A 70 1.09 31.86 20.40
N THR A 71 0.01 31.09 20.34
CA THR A 71 -0.14 29.83 21.09
C THR A 71 0.44 28.62 20.35
N LEU A 72 0.65 28.73 19.04
CA LEU A 72 1.19 27.64 18.24
C LEU A 72 2.65 27.37 18.63
N ARG A 73 2.96 26.09 18.88
CA ARG A 73 4.28 25.53 19.20
C ARG A 73 4.52 24.33 18.30
N ASN A 74 5.78 23.93 18.13
CA ASN A 74 6.15 22.71 17.40
C ASN A 74 5.59 22.66 15.98
N GLU A 75 5.92 23.69 15.20
CA GLU A 75 5.52 23.81 13.82
C GLU A 75 6.49 23.02 12.91
N PRO A 76 6.00 22.09 12.06
CA PRO A 76 6.81 21.22 11.21
C PRO A 76 7.86 21.99 10.37
N CYS A 77 9.04 21.39 10.20
CA CYS A 77 10.17 21.97 9.47
C CYS A 77 9.82 22.41 8.03
N ARG A 78 10.60 23.38 7.53
CA ARG A 78 10.85 23.58 6.09
C ARG A 78 12.15 22.87 5.76
N VAL A 79 12.08 21.74 5.05
CA VAL A 79 13.25 20.91 4.70
C VAL A 79 13.88 21.30 3.34
N ASP A 80 13.26 22.26 2.66
CA ASP A 80 13.61 22.77 1.33
C ASP A 80 14.42 24.07 1.34
N LEU A 81 14.70 24.64 2.52
CA LEU A 81 15.47 25.88 2.67
C LEU A 81 16.98 25.60 2.82
N PRO A 82 17.86 26.45 2.24
CA PRO A 82 19.31 26.36 2.48
C PRO A 82 19.66 26.39 3.97
N GLU A 83 20.74 25.72 4.33
CA GLU A 83 21.28 25.68 5.70
C GLU A 83 21.43 27.11 6.26
N GLY A 84 20.89 27.34 7.47
CA GLY A 84 20.85 28.66 8.12
C GLY A 84 19.68 29.58 7.72
N ARG A 85 18.84 29.21 6.73
CA ARG A 85 17.60 29.96 6.39
C ARG A 85 16.32 29.31 6.91
N GLY A 86 16.39 28.06 7.37
CA GLY A 86 15.30 27.43 8.13
C GLY A 86 15.21 28.01 9.54
N ARG A 87 13.98 28.22 10.05
CA ARG A 87 13.79 28.44 11.50
C ARG A 87 14.24 27.19 12.26
N ALA A 88 14.69 27.36 13.50
CA ALA A 88 14.86 26.25 14.44
C ALA A 88 13.52 25.49 14.54
N CYS A 89 13.51 24.25 14.05
CA CYS A 89 12.35 23.38 14.05
C CYS A 89 11.98 22.98 15.48
N ASP A 90 10.69 22.78 15.73
CA ASP A 90 10.17 22.15 16.95
C ASP A 90 10.72 22.74 18.26
N ASP A 91 11.10 24.01 18.19
CA ASP A 91 11.57 24.78 19.33
C ASP A 91 10.35 25.29 20.10
N GLY A 92 9.94 24.51 21.10
CA GLY A 92 8.84 24.84 22.01
C GLY A 92 9.02 26.18 22.75
N THR A 93 10.19 26.83 22.64
CA THR A 93 10.47 28.15 23.21
C THR A 93 10.13 29.32 22.28
N LYS A 94 9.87 29.07 20.98
CA LYS A 94 9.60 30.11 19.97
C LYS A 94 8.15 30.10 19.49
N THR A 95 7.60 31.28 19.23
CA THR A 95 6.22 31.47 18.75
C THR A 95 6.18 32.14 17.38
N LEU A 96 5.02 32.12 16.72
CA LEU A 96 4.84 32.86 15.49
C LEU A 96 4.83 34.37 15.77
N THR A 97 5.52 35.12 14.91
CA THR A 97 5.52 36.59 14.95
C THR A 97 4.12 37.10 14.61
N PRO A 98 3.52 37.97 15.44
CA PRO A 98 2.24 38.61 15.14
C PRO A 98 2.26 39.33 13.80
N TYR A 99 1.12 39.32 13.15
CA TYR A 99 0.86 40.11 11.97
C TYR A 99 0.65 41.59 12.34
N LEU A 100 1.11 42.48 11.45
CA LEU A 100 0.88 43.92 11.54
C LEU A 100 -0.25 44.33 10.60
N THR A 101 -0.85 45.51 10.83
CA THR A 101 -1.94 46.04 10.00
C THR A 101 -1.77 47.52 9.66
N ASN A 102 -2.47 48.02 8.65
CA ASN A 102 -2.60 49.44 8.30
C ASN A 102 -3.94 49.72 7.57
N ASP A 103 -4.25 51.01 7.40
CA ASP A 103 -5.56 51.44 6.89
C ASP A 103 -5.80 51.00 5.43
N THR A 104 -4.79 51.10 4.56
CA THR A 104 -4.89 50.75 3.13
C THR A 104 -5.25 49.28 2.94
N LEU A 105 -4.56 48.39 3.68
CA LEU A 105 -4.77 46.95 3.54
C LEU A 105 -6.08 46.50 4.16
N MET A 106 -6.50 47.14 5.25
CA MET A 106 -7.83 46.97 5.79
C MET A 106 -8.92 47.40 4.79
N ALA A 107 -8.74 48.52 4.09
CA ALA A 107 -9.69 48.97 3.07
C ALA A 107 -9.79 48.00 1.87
N VAL A 108 -8.66 47.50 1.37
CA VAL A 108 -8.62 46.49 0.29
C VAL A 108 -9.37 45.22 0.72
N SER A 109 -9.10 44.74 1.93
CA SER A 109 -9.73 43.54 2.46
C SER A 109 -11.26 43.68 2.59
N GLN A 110 -11.76 44.84 3.03
CA GLN A 110 -13.19 45.10 3.16
C GLN A 110 -13.89 45.10 1.81
N VAL A 111 -13.24 45.63 0.77
CA VAL A 111 -13.74 45.59 -0.61
C VAL A 111 -13.79 44.14 -1.11
N ASN A 112 -12.76 43.33 -0.84
CA ASN A 112 -12.74 41.91 -1.20
C ASN A 112 -13.85 41.13 -0.48
N ALA A 113 -14.04 41.37 0.82
CA ALA A 113 -15.09 40.71 1.60
C ALA A 113 -16.49 41.02 1.08
N ASP A 114 -16.80 42.29 0.79
CA ASP A 114 -18.08 42.68 0.18
C ASP A 114 -18.26 42.04 -1.21
N ASN A 115 -17.19 41.92 -1.99
CA ASN A 115 -17.23 41.26 -3.29
C ASN A 115 -17.51 39.75 -3.18
N VAL A 116 -16.82 39.04 -2.28
CA VAL A 116 -17.00 37.58 -2.07
C VAL A 116 -18.39 37.27 -1.52
N ALA A 117 -18.87 38.06 -0.55
CA ALA A 117 -20.21 37.91 0.01
C ALA A 117 -21.29 38.04 -1.08
N THR A 118 -21.06 38.91 -2.06
CA THR A 118 -22.03 39.19 -3.11
C THR A 118 -21.92 38.26 -4.33
N SER A 119 -20.71 37.97 -4.79
CA SER A 119 -20.45 37.14 -5.98
C SER A 119 -20.61 35.66 -5.69
N GLY A 120 -20.45 35.24 -4.43
CA GLY A 120 -20.44 33.84 -4.02
C GLY A 120 -19.17 33.08 -4.43
N THR A 121 -18.25 33.73 -5.15
CA THR A 121 -17.02 33.11 -5.66
C THR A 121 -15.82 33.48 -4.80
N THR A 122 -15.02 32.48 -4.42
CA THR A 122 -13.72 32.65 -3.75
C THR A 122 -12.54 32.78 -4.73
N ALA A 123 -12.80 32.72 -6.05
CA ALA A 123 -11.76 32.71 -7.08
C ALA A 123 -11.41 34.12 -7.61
N GLY A 124 -10.15 34.53 -7.41
CA GLY A 124 -9.31 35.21 -8.41
C GLY A 124 -9.69 36.59 -8.98
N ASN A 125 -10.53 37.40 -8.33
CA ASN A 125 -10.96 38.69 -8.90
C ASN A 125 -10.10 39.93 -8.51
N ASN A 126 -9.03 39.74 -7.73
CA ASN A 126 -8.25 40.87 -7.17
C ASN A 126 -7.39 41.64 -8.18
N GLN A 127 -7.07 41.06 -9.35
CA GLN A 127 -6.25 41.77 -10.34
C GLN A 127 -6.92 43.03 -10.90
N LYS A 128 -8.25 43.19 -10.77
CA LYS A 128 -8.99 44.33 -11.34
C LYS A 128 -9.29 45.47 -10.35
N ILE A 129 -9.28 45.22 -9.05
CA ILE A 129 -9.85 46.15 -8.06
C ILE A 129 -8.82 47.22 -7.64
N ALA A 130 -7.54 46.90 -7.76
CA ALA A 130 -6.47 47.70 -7.17
C ALA A 130 -5.19 47.77 -7.99
N SER A 131 -5.19 47.52 -9.30
CA SER A 131 -3.96 47.58 -10.12
C SER A 131 -3.21 48.92 -10.04
N THR A 132 -3.87 50.00 -9.60
CA THR A 132 -3.30 51.33 -9.35
C THR A 132 -2.68 51.51 -7.95
N TYR A 133 -3.11 50.75 -6.94
CA TYR A 133 -2.75 50.93 -5.51
C TYR A 133 -2.13 49.68 -4.84
N TYR A 134 -2.27 48.52 -5.47
CA TYR A 134 -1.84 47.20 -4.98
C TYR A 134 -1.27 46.40 -6.16
N LYS A 135 0.01 46.02 -6.08
CA LYS A 135 0.61 45.06 -7.02
C LYS A 135 0.49 43.66 -6.42
N SER A 136 0.02 42.73 -7.23
CA SER A 136 -0.38 41.34 -6.91
C SER A 136 0.48 40.62 -5.85
N GLY A 137 -0.18 39.98 -4.88
CA GLY A 137 0.37 38.98 -3.94
C GLY A 137 -0.57 37.77 -3.79
N PRO A 138 -0.12 36.66 -3.13
CA PRO A 138 -0.97 35.52 -2.83
C PRO A 138 -2.01 35.87 -1.75
N GLU A 139 -3.24 35.38 -1.95
CA GLU A 139 -4.39 35.60 -1.08
C GLU A 139 -5.08 34.27 -0.78
N SER A 140 -5.48 34.07 0.48
CA SER A 140 -6.38 32.98 0.89
C SER A 140 -7.75 33.56 1.21
N VAL A 141 -8.79 33.02 0.59
CA VAL A 141 -10.17 33.44 0.81
C VAL A 141 -11.00 32.28 1.34
N TYR A 142 -11.70 32.50 2.45
CA TYR A 142 -12.64 31.54 3.01
C TYR A 142 -14.02 32.17 3.16
N ARG A 143 -15.05 31.45 2.73
CA ARG A 143 -16.45 31.86 2.80
C ARG A 143 -17.24 30.88 3.66
N ASP A 144 -17.94 31.40 4.66
CA ASP A 144 -18.90 30.64 5.46
C ASP A 144 -20.10 31.50 5.85
N SER A 145 -21.25 30.87 6.06
CA SER A 145 -22.50 31.52 6.48
C SER A 145 -22.56 31.88 7.97
N SER A 146 -21.53 31.59 8.75
CA SER A 146 -21.47 31.99 10.16
C SER A 146 -21.21 33.49 10.32
N VAL A 147 -21.56 34.03 11.49
CA VAL A 147 -21.20 35.38 11.93
C VAL A 147 -19.90 35.30 12.72
N LEU A 148 -19.05 36.32 12.58
CA LEU A 148 -17.78 36.39 13.30
C LEU A 148 -17.98 36.52 14.81
N ASP A 149 -17.18 35.75 15.54
CA ASP A 149 -17.00 35.89 16.97
C ASP A 149 -15.71 36.67 17.24
N SER A 150 -15.84 37.76 18.01
CA SER A 150 -14.71 38.62 18.38
C SER A 150 -13.70 37.94 19.31
N VAL A 151 -14.07 36.82 19.96
CA VAL A 151 -13.26 36.17 21.02
C VAL A 151 -12.63 34.86 20.55
N SER A 152 -13.11 34.27 19.46
CA SER A 152 -12.58 33.01 18.93
C SER A 152 -11.83 33.18 17.61
N VAL A 153 -11.04 32.16 17.28
CA VAL A 153 -10.32 32.08 16.01
C VAL A 153 -11.35 31.82 14.91
N PRO A 154 -11.37 32.62 13.83
CA PRO A 154 -12.34 32.42 12.77
C PRO A 154 -12.16 31.08 12.03
N VAL A 155 -13.25 30.46 11.57
CA VAL A 155 -13.27 29.09 11.00
C VAL A 155 -12.35 28.93 9.79
N GLY A 156 -12.22 29.95 8.94
CA GLY A 156 -11.29 29.92 7.80
C GLY A 156 -9.85 29.75 8.26
N VAL A 157 -9.44 30.43 9.33
CA VAL A 157 -8.10 30.28 9.92
C VAL A 157 -7.86 28.87 10.45
N GLU A 158 -8.84 28.26 11.12
CA GLU A 158 -8.74 26.86 11.55
C GLU A 158 -8.67 25.88 10.36
N THR A 159 -9.43 26.18 9.30
CA THR A 159 -9.46 25.38 8.06
C THR A 159 -8.12 25.43 7.32
N TRP A 160 -7.56 26.63 7.16
CA TRP A 160 -6.23 26.83 6.60
C TRP A 160 -5.18 26.10 7.43
N TYR A 161 -5.24 26.22 8.76
CA TYR A 161 -4.30 25.53 9.65
C TYR A 161 -4.40 24.01 9.58
N ALA A 162 -5.59 23.43 9.32
CA ALA A 162 -5.77 21.99 9.21
C ALA A 162 -4.95 21.34 8.06
N GLN A 163 -4.54 22.13 7.05
CA GLN A 163 -3.63 21.67 6.00
C GLN A 163 -2.24 21.26 6.55
N LYS A 164 -1.91 21.61 7.80
CA LYS A 164 -0.73 21.11 8.54
C LYS A 164 -0.58 19.59 8.44
N ALA A 165 -1.67 18.83 8.50
CA ALA A 165 -1.61 17.36 8.42
C ALA A 165 -1.05 16.87 7.08
N VAL A 166 -1.42 17.53 5.97
CA VAL A 166 -0.92 17.22 4.62
C VAL A 166 0.53 17.68 4.49
N TYR A 167 0.82 18.90 4.96
CA TYR A 167 2.16 19.47 4.94
C TYR A 167 3.17 18.62 5.73
N SER A 168 2.79 18.06 6.89
CA SER A 168 3.66 17.19 7.70
C SER A 168 4.02 15.87 7.03
N ILE A 169 3.19 15.36 6.11
CA ILE A 169 3.44 14.11 5.39
C ILE A 169 4.44 14.35 4.24
N ASN A 170 4.27 15.46 3.51
CA ASN A 170 5.16 15.83 2.42
C ASN A 170 5.32 17.35 2.36
N PRO A 171 6.38 17.91 2.98
CA PRO A 171 6.64 19.35 2.95
C PRO A 171 6.96 19.90 1.56
N ASN A 172 7.23 19.03 0.58
CA ASN A 172 7.53 19.38 -0.81
C ASN A 172 6.31 19.23 -1.74
N THR A 173 5.09 19.11 -1.20
CA THR A 173 3.87 19.02 -2.01
C THR A 173 3.72 20.28 -2.88
N SER A 174 3.19 20.14 -4.11
CA SER A 174 3.05 21.26 -5.05
C SER A 174 2.30 22.45 -4.45
N LEU A 175 2.88 23.65 -4.58
CA LEU A 175 2.28 24.94 -4.23
C LEU A 175 0.87 25.02 -4.85
N GLY A 176 -0.16 24.93 -4.01
CA GLY A 176 -1.57 24.87 -4.41
C GLY A 176 -2.45 24.09 -3.43
N THR A 177 -1.92 23.06 -2.77
CA THR A 177 -2.72 22.21 -1.84
C THR A 177 -2.56 22.59 -0.36
N VAL A 178 -1.50 23.30 0.00
CA VAL A 178 -1.17 23.67 1.41
C VAL A 178 -0.81 25.16 1.57
N THR A 179 -1.05 25.97 0.53
CA THR A 179 -0.60 27.36 0.46
C THR A 179 -1.23 28.24 1.55
N ASP A 180 -2.44 27.93 2.00
CA ASP A 180 -3.09 28.70 3.07
C ASP A 180 -2.40 28.48 4.43
N TYR A 181 -2.01 27.23 4.73
CA TYR A 181 -1.21 26.92 5.93
C TYR A 181 0.17 27.58 5.87
N GLU A 182 0.81 27.57 4.71
CA GLU A 182 2.11 28.20 4.50
C GLU A 182 2.05 29.72 4.74
N MET A 183 1.01 30.39 4.22
CA MET A 183 0.79 31.82 4.46
C MET A 183 0.54 32.10 5.95
N LEU A 184 -0.35 31.33 6.59
CA LEU A 184 -0.73 31.52 8.00
C LEU A 184 0.45 31.36 8.98
N THR A 185 1.40 30.50 8.63
CA THR A 185 2.56 30.15 9.46
C THR A 185 3.87 30.78 9.03
N ASN A 186 3.85 31.70 8.04
CA ASN A 186 5.04 32.35 7.47
C ASN A 186 6.05 31.36 6.86
N LYS A 187 5.55 30.35 6.15
CA LYS A 187 6.32 29.26 5.52
C LYS A 187 6.22 29.25 3.99
N LEU A 188 5.98 30.37 3.33
CA LEU A 188 6.00 30.46 1.86
C LEU A 188 7.39 30.11 1.27
N GLY A 189 7.40 29.43 0.11
CA GLY A 189 8.56 28.86 -0.59
C GLY A 189 9.67 29.84 -1.03
N THR A 190 10.77 29.32 -1.59
CA THR A 190 11.91 30.12 -2.13
C THR A 190 11.59 30.95 -3.37
N SER A 191 10.43 30.75 -4.02
CA SER A 191 9.94 31.63 -5.09
C SER A 191 9.32 32.94 -4.57
N TYR A 192 9.14 33.05 -3.24
CA TYR A 192 8.46 34.14 -2.55
C TYR A 192 9.32 34.73 -1.41
N VAL A 193 10.67 34.66 -1.48
CA VAL A 193 11.59 35.17 -0.43
C VAL A 193 11.52 36.69 -0.24
N GLU A 194 10.99 37.41 -1.22
CA GLU A 194 10.84 38.87 -1.14
C GLU A 194 9.68 39.31 -0.25
N TYR A 195 8.84 38.41 0.29
CA TYR A 195 7.65 38.80 1.05
C TYR A 195 7.98 39.11 2.52
N LYS A 196 8.43 40.35 2.80
CA LYS A 196 8.72 40.82 4.17
C LYS A 196 7.48 41.10 5.01
N TYR A 197 6.31 41.29 4.41
CA TYR A 197 5.09 41.59 5.14
C TYR A 197 4.27 40.31 5.37
N ALA A 198 4.47 39.76 6.55
CA ALA A 198 3.66 38.70 7.10
C ALA A 198 2.23 39.24 7.37
N GLY A 199 1.30 38.83 6.51
CA GLY A 199 -0.15 38.64 6.74
C GLY A 199 -0.99 39.85 7.16
N TYR A 200 -1.89 40.32 6.31
CA TYR A 200 -3.11 40.98 6.76
C TYR A 200 -4.17 39.90 6.90
N SER A 201 -4.66 39.68 8.12
CA SER A 201 -5.94 38.99 8.26
C SER A 201 -7.03 40.01 8.37
N SER A 202 -8.06 39.83 7.56
CA SER A 202 -9.33 40.42 7.85
C SER A 202 -10.36 39.32 7.91
N SER A 203 -11.32 39.53 8.79
CA SER A 203 -12.51 38.74 8.87
C SER A 203 -13.63 39.76 8.80
N SER A 204 -14.37 39.84 7.71
CA SER A 204 -15.45 40.82 7.61
C SER A 204 -16.79 40.14 7.40
N VAL A 205 -17.80 40.62 8.12
CA VAL A 205 -19.19 40.20 7.93
C VAL A 205 -19.82 41.09 6.88
N ALA A 206 -20.28 40.47 5.79
CA ALA A 206 -21.05 41.13 4.76
C ALA A 206 -22.23 40.24 4.37
N GLN A 207 -23.44 40.79 4.35
CA GLN A 207 -24.68 40.10 3.97
C GLN A 207 -24.95 38.82 4.77
N GLY A 208 -24.53 38.78 6.04
CA GLY A 208 -24.66 37.60 6.90
C GLY A 208 -23.68 36.47 6.57
N VAL A 209 -22.70 36.73 5.70
CA VAL A 209 -21.63 35.81 5.32
C VAL A 209 -20.32 36.34 5.91
N THR A 210 -19.55 35.43 6.49
CA THR A 210 -18.16 35.68 6.87
C THR A 210 -17.26 35.44 5.67
N ALA A 211 -16.55 36.48 5.25
CA ALA A 211 -15.44 36.37 4.32
C ALA A 211 -14.13 36.66 5.06
N GLN A 212 -13.21 35.69 5.03
CA GLN A 212 -11.89 35.84 5.62
C GLN A 212 -10.87 35.94 4.52
N VAL A 213 -10.03 36.97 4.62
CA VAL A 213 -8.97 37.23 3.66
C VAL A 213 -7.66 37.26 4.43
N LEU A 214 -6.74 36.40 4.01
CA LEU A 214 -5.34 36.46 4.41
C LEU A 214 -4.52 36.91 3.21
N ASP A 215 -3.72 37.97 3.37
CA ASP A 215 -2.92 38.58 2.28
C ASP A 215 -1.45 38.72 2.70
N CYS A 216 -0.51 38.31 1.83
CA CYS A 216 0.93 38.47 2.02
C CYS A 216 1.54 39.32 0.88
N GLN A 217 2.34 40.35 1.19
CA GLN A 217 2.96 41.23 0.18
C GLN A 217 4.47 41.04 0.02
N SER A 218 4.97 41.19 -1.22
CA SER A 218 6.41 41.21 -1.57
C SER A 218 7.05 42.59 -1.39
N ASP A 219 8.36 42.62 -1.17
CA ASP A 219 9.23 43.80 -1.16
C ASP A 219 9.18 44.52 -2.51
N ALA A 220 9.11 43.78 -3.62
CA ALA A 220 8.99 44.34 -4.97
C ALA A 220 7.57 44.86 -5.29
N GLY A 221 6.56 44.47 -4.51
CA GLY A 221 5.16 44.88 -4.60
C GLY A 221 4.71 45.83 -3.48
N ALA A 222 5.63 46.25 -2.61
CA ALA A 222 5.35 47.20 -1.55
C ALA A 222 4.74 48.46 -2.19
N SER A 223 3.45 48.67 -1.91
CA SER A 223 2.80 49.96 -2.15
C SER A 223 3.68 51.07 -1.56
N ALA A 224 3.47 52.32 -1.96
CA ALA A 224 4.20 53.50 -1.45
C ALA A 224 4.11 53.73 0.08
N TYR A 225 3.68 52.74 0.87
CA TYR A 225 3.26 52.77 2.27
C TYR A 225 3.92 51.70 3.15
N ALA A 226 4.98 51.04 2.65
CA ALA A 226 5.86 50.11 3.38
C ALA A 226 6.33 50.62 4.77
N GLY A 227 6.28 51.94 5.00
CA GLY A 227 6.75 52.62 6.21
C GLY A 227 5.72 52.87 7.32
N TYR A 228 4.45 52.45 7.20
CA TYR A 228 3.46 52.60 8.28
C TYR A 228 2.61 51.35 8.49
N SER A 229 2.96 50.59 9.52
CA SER A 229 2.21 49.44 10.02
C SER A 229 2.18 49.49 11.54
N GLN A 230 1.08 49.05 12.15
CA GLN A 230 0.88 49.03 13.60
C GLN A 230 0.42 47.64 14.07
N LYS A 231 0.54 47.37 15.37
CA LYS A 231 0.00 46.13 15.96
C LYS A 231 -1.53 46.15 15.91
N ALA A 232 -2.13 44.96 15.83
CA ALA A 232 -3.59 44.82 15.77
C ALA A 232 -4.30 45.43 16.99
N GLU A 233 -3.68 45.33 18.17
CA GLU A 233 -4.21 45.85 19.43
C GLU A 233 -4.24 47.38 19.44
N ASP A 234 -3.20 48.01 18.90
CA ASP A 234 -3.11 49.46 18.76
C ASP A 234 -4.17 49.97 17.77
N TYR A 235 -4.33 49.26 16.65
CA TYR A 235 -5.37 49.56 15.65
C TYR A 235 -6.79 49.41 16.22
N LEU A 236 -7.05 48.38 17.02
CA LEU A 236 -8.32 48.20 17.72
C LEU A 236 -8.62 49.36 18.67
N SER A 237 -7.61 49.88 19.35
CA SER A 237 -7.74 51.05 20.22
C SER A 237 -8.22 52.28 19.43
N ASP A 238 -7.61 52.55 18.28
CA ASP A 238 -7.99 53.67 17.41
C ASP A 238 -9.45 53.55 16.92
N VAL A 239 -9.87 52.34 16.52
CA VAL A 239 -11.25 52.10 16.07
C VAL A 239 -12.25 52.27 17.22
N ARG A 240 -11.94 51.80 18.43
CA ARG A 240 -12.80 51.98 19.61
C ARG A 240 -12.96 53.46 19.98
N ALA A 241 -11.90 54.26 19.86
CA ALA A 241 -11.96 55.70 20.09
C ALA A 241 -12.93 56.39 19.10
N TYR A 242 -12.89 55.97 17.84
CA TYR A 242 -13.81 56.46 16.83
C TYR A 242 -15.26 56.04 17.10
N VAL A 243 -15.50 54.76 17.43
CA VAL A 243 -16.85 54.25 17.79
C VAL A 243 -17.47 55.07 18.92
N LYS A 244 -16.69 55.36 19.97
CA LYS A 244 -17.12 56.20 21.09
C LYS A 244 -17.53 57.61 20.63
N THR A 245 -16.74 58.21 19.75
CA THR A 245 -16.98 59.55 19.19
C THR A 245 -18.27 59.60 18.37
N VAL A 246 -18.56 58.55 17.61
CA VAL A 246 -19.79 58.48 16.80
C VAL A 246 -21.02 58.23 17.68
N ALA A 247 -20.91 57.36 18.70
CA ALA A 247 -21.99 57.10 19.64
C ALA A 247 -22.43 58.37 20.40
N SER A 248 -21.48 59.22 20.82
CA SER A 248 -21.79 60.49 21.48
C SER A 248 -22.45 61.54 20.58
N ALA A 249 -22.51 61.34 19.26
CA ALA A 249 -22.99 62.31 18.28
C ALA A 249 -24.40 62.00 17.71
N THR A 250 -25.11 60.97 18.21
CA THR A 250 -26.35 60.43 17.58
C THR A 250 -27.61 60.40 18.45
N SER A 251 -27.65 61.13 19.58
CA SER A 251 -28.80 61.11 20.50
C SER A 251 -29.95 62.03 20.07
N ASP A 252 -31.02 61.45 19.50
CA ASP A 252 -32.42 61.94 19.47
C ASP A 252 -33.38 60.71 19.45
N VAL A 253 -34.35 60.62 20.38
CA VAL A 253 -35.09 59.36 20.70
C VAL A 253 -36.63 59.51 20.65
N PRO A 254 -37.34 58.62 19.93
CA PRO A 254 -38.66 58.12 20.30
C PRO A 254 -38.58 56.72 20.96
N THR A 255 -39.55 56.39 21.84
CA THR A 255 -39.55 55.19 22.69
C THR A 255 -39.81 53.89 21.93
N VAL A 256 -38.79 53.03 21.87
CA VAL A 256 -38.82 51.69 21.26
C VAL A 256 -39.37 50.65 22.27
N PRO A 257 -40.30 49.75 21.88
CA PRO A 257 -40.78 48.67 22.75
C PRO A 257 -39.64 47.76 23.22
N THR A 258 -39.62 47.42 24.51
CA THR A 258 -38.53 46.66 25.16
C THR A 258 -38.81 45.16 25.18
N ILE A 259 -37.77 44.33 25.25
CA ILE A 259 -37.91 42.86 25.35
C ILE A 259 -38.32 42.47 26.77
N VAL A 260 -39.38 41.67 26.91
CA VAL A 260 -39.89 41.17 28.21
C VAL A 260 -39.62 39.68 28.43
N SER A 261 -39.45 38.89 27.36
CA SER A 261 -39.03 37.49 27.46
C SER A 261 -38.32 37.02 26.17
N VAL A 262 -37.47 36.01 26.31
CA VAL A 262 -36.81 35.31 25.21
C VAL A 262 -36.93 33.81 25.42
N ALA A 263 -37.34 33.07 24.39
CA ALA A 263 -37.46 31.63 24.44
C ALA A 263 -36.13 30.93 24.11
N ASP A 264 -35.82 29.87 24.85
CA ASP A 264 -34.72 28.97 24.49
C ASP A 264 -35.07 28.25 23.17
N PRO A 265 -34.15 28.19 22.20
CA PRO A 265 -34.41 27.52 20.92
C PRO A 265 -34.45 25.99 21.10
N ALA A 266 -34.97 25.31 20.07
CA ALA A 266 -34.94 23.86 20.01
C ALA A 266 -33.49 23.31 20.09
N PRO A 267 -33.29 22.11 20.66
CA PRO A 267 -31.98 21.45 20.66
C PRO A 267 -31.44 21.25 19.25
N VAL A 268 -30.13 21.36 19.11
CA VAL A 268 -29.42 21.08 17.85
C VAL A 268 -28.60 19.81 17.99
N THR A 269 -28.41 19.09 16.89
CA THR A 269 -27.61 17.85 16.86
C THR A 269 -26.40 18.03 15.96
N THR A 270 -25.24 17.55 16.41
CA THR A 270 -24.01 17.49 15.62
C THR A 270 -23.35 16.12 15.75
N THR A 271 -22.54 15.74 14.77
CA THR A 271 -21.71 14.53 14.86
C THR A 271 -20.43 14.85 15.62
N SER A 272 -19.91 13.92 16.43
CA SER A 272 -18.63 14.14 17.12
C SER A 272 -17.50 14.51 16.16
N GLY A 273 -16.77 15.59 16.49
CA GLY A 273 -15.77 16.23 15.64
C GLY A 273 -16.29 17.36 14.77
N THR A 274 -17.61 17.50 14.63
CA THR A 274 -18.25 18.55 13.81
C THR A 274 -18.80 19.64 14.71
N ARG A 275 -18.44 20.90 14.40
CA ARG A 275 -18.90 22.06 15.17
C ARG A 275 -20.43 22.18 15.07
N PRO A 276 -21.15 22.36 16.19
CA PRO A 276 -22.60 22.54 16.15
C PRO A 276 -22.97 23.87 15.48
N VAL A 277 -23.94 23.83 14.58
CA VAL A 277 -24.56 25.02 13.98
C VAL A 277 -25.63 25.53 14.93
N LEU A 278 -25.36 26.68 15.57
CA LEU A 278 -26.30 27.30 16.51
C LEU A 278 -27.22 28.29 15.77
N PRO A 279 -28.48 28.47 16.22
CA PRO A 279 -29.40 29.39 15.56
C PRO A 279 -28.93 30.84 15.69
N VAL A 280 -29.02 31.62 14.62
CA VAL A 280 -28.57 33.03 14.60
C VAL A 280 -29.59 34.01 15.21
N THR A 281 -30.83 33.57 15.37
CA THR A 281 -31.90 34.32 16.03
C THR A 281 -32.68 33.44 17.00
N VAL A 282 -33.34 34.08 17.96
CA VAL A 282 -34.27 33.44 18.90
C VAL A 282 -35.56 34.26 18.97
N GLU A 283 -36.66 33.61 19.34
CA GLU A 283 -37.94 34.29 19.51
C GLU A 283 -37.95 35.12 20.80
N ALA A 284 -38.24 36.42 20.68
CA ALA A 284 -38.44 37.32 21.82
C ALA A 284 -39.84 37.92 21.80
N THR A 285 -40.41 38.13 23.00
CA THR A 285 -41.68 38.86 23.20
C THR A 285 -41.37 40.26 23.70
N LYS A 286 -42.01 41.27 23.11
CA LYS A 286 -41.85 42.69 23.46
C LYS A 286 -42.93 43.17 24.43
N SER A 287 -42.73 44.36 25.00
CA SER A 287 -43.64 44.99 25.97
C SER A 287 -45.04 45.29 25.43
N ASP A 288 -45.20 45.34 24.11
CA ASP A 288 -46.49 45.51 23.41
C ASP A 288 -47.19 44.17 23.09
N GLY A 289 -46.62 43.04 23.55
CA GLY A 289 -47.13 41.68 23.31
C GLY A 289 -46.74 41.09 21.95
N THR A 290 -46.04 41.84 21.08
CA THR A 290 -45.60 41.31 19.79
C THR A 290 -44.41 40.36 19.95
N LYS A 291 -44.35 39.34 19.08
CA LYS A 291 -43.22 38.41 18.99
C LYS A 291 -42.37 38.71 17.78
N SER A 292 -41.06 38.59 17.91
CA SER A 292 -40.13 38.78 16.79
C SER A 292 -38.86 37.94 16.96
N GLN A 293 -38.25 37.56 15.84
CA GLN A 293 -36.90 36.98 15.83
C GLN A 293 -35.86 38.06 16.10
N VAL A 294 -35.07 37.88 17.16
CA VAL A 294 -34.01 38.81 17.54
C VAL A 294 -32.64 38.12 17.44
N PRO A 295 -31.57 38.84 17.04
CA PRO A 295 -30.23 38.27 16.99
C PRO A 295 -29.76 37.79 18.36
N VAL A 296 -29.13 36.62 18.39
CA VAL A 296 -28.47 36.06 19.57
C VAL A 296 -26.98 35.88 19.31
N VAL A 297 -26.15 36.23 20.29
CA VAL A 297 -24.71 35.99 20.28
C VAL A 297 -24.40 34.89 21.27
N TRP A 298 -24.05 33.71 20.78
CA TRP A 298 -23.71 32.55 21.61
C TRP A 298 -22.29 32.64 22.17
N ASN A 299 -22.08 32.09 23.36
CA ASN A 299 -20.74 31.87 23.91
C ASN A 299 -19.98 30.87 23.03
N SER A 300 -18.65 30.98 23.02
CA SER A 300 -17.79 30.06 22.27
C SER A 300 -18.00 28.63 22.75
N VAL A 301 -18.09 27.71 21.80
CA VAL A 301 -18.19 26.28 22.07
C VAL A 301 -16.79 25.69 21.89
N PRO A 302 -16.11 25.25 22.96
CA PRO A 302 -14.80 24.65 22.83
C PRO A 302 -14.90 23.30 22.11
N SER A 303 -13.90 22.97 21.29
CA SER A 303 -13.88 21.74 20.50
C SER A 303 -13.97 20.46 21.34
N SER A 304 -13.45 20.49 22.56
CA SER A 304 -13.57 19.40 23.53
C SER A 304 -15.03 19.06 23.87
N SER A 305 -15.96 20.01 23.81
CA SER A 305 -17.38 19.77 24.10
C SER A 305 -18.10 18.95 23.03
N TYR A 306 -17.62 18.96 21.78
CA TYR A 306 -18.22 18.22 20.67
C TYR A 306 -17.27 17.21 20.02
N SER A 307 -16.16 16.87 20.67
CA SER A 307 -15.19 15.85 20.20
C SER A 307 -15.18 14.61 21.09
N THR A 308 -16.34 14.23 21.65
CA THR A 308 -16.48 13.07 22.54
C THR A 308 -16.56 11.76 21.76
N PHE A 309 -16.03 10.66 22.31
CA PHE A 309 -16.12 9.36 21.62
C PHE A 309 -17.54 8.80 21.71
N GLU A 310 -18.09 8.78 22.93
CA GLU A 310 -19.48 8.41 23.17
C GLU A 310 -20.43 9.57 22.88
N ALA A 311 -21.70 9.23 22.65
CA ALA A 311 -22.76 10.22 22.52
C ALA A 311 -22.87 11.05 23.82
N SER A 312 -23.02 12.36 23.68
CA SER A 312 -23.07 13.27 24.82
C SER A 312 -24.01 14.46 24.55
N SER A 313 -24.28 15.27 25.57
CA SER A 313 -24.99 16.54 25.38
C SER A 313 -24.44 17.62 26.29
N PHE A 314 -24.52 18.87 25.85
CA PHE A 314 -24.11 20.03 26.65
C PHE A 314 -24.98 21.25 26.32
N LYS A 315 -24.95 22.25 27.19
CA LYS A 315 -25.71 23.50 27.02
C LYS A 315 -24.77 24.65 26.66
N VAL A 316 -25.19 25.48 25.70
CA VAL A 316 -24.49 26.71 25.31
C VAL A 316 -25.36 27.89 25.69
N THR A 317 -24.78 28.86 26.37
CA THR A 317 -25.47 30.10 26.74
C THR A 317 -25.17 31.22 25.75
N GLY A 318 -26.12 32.11 25.52
CA GLY A 318 -26.01 33.24 24.60
C GLY A 318 -26.66 34.50 25.15
N LYS A 319 -26.30 35.65 24.56
CA LYS A 319 -26.78 36.98 24.94
C LYS A 319 -27.62 37.59 23.83
N VAL A 320 -28.71 38.24 24.22
CA VAL A 320 -29.61 39.00 23.33
C VAL A 320 -29.57 40.46 23.76
N SER A 321 -29.38 41.37 22.81
CA SER A 321 -29.34 42.81 23.11
C SER A 321 -30.69 43.28 23.67
N GLY A 322 -30.68 44.00 24.79
CA GLY A 322 -31.90 44.43 25.49
C GLY A 322 -32.53 43.38 26.40
N TRP A 323 -31.87 42.22 26.62
CA TRP A 323 -32.30 41.17 27.55
C TRP A 323 -31.19 40.81 28.53
N SER A 324 -31.50 40.80 29.83
CA SER A 324 -30.50 40.65 30.90
C SER A 324 -30.20 39.20 31.29
N LYS A 325 -31.09 38.26 31.00
CA LYS A 325 -30.91 36.83 31.32
C LYS A 325 -30.21 36.10 30.15
N PRO A 326 -29.43 35.05 30.42
CA PRO A 326 -28.87 34.23 29.35
C PRO A 326 -29.98 33.42 28.65
N VAL A 327 -29.82 33.21 27.35
CA VAL A 327 -30.58 32.24 26.55
C VAL A 327 -29.76 30.97 26.43
N THR A 328 -30.37 29.79 26.44
CA THR A 328 -29.66 28.52 26.43
C THR A 328 -30.11 27.62 25.28
N VAL A 329 -29.17 27.00 24.57
CA VAL A 329 -29.43 25.95 23.59
C VAL A 329 -28.75 24.65 24.02
N THR A 330 -29.48 23.52 23.93
CA THR A 330 -28.91 22.19 24.13
C THR A 330 -28.31 21.68 22.83
N VAL A 331 -27.07 21.21 22.88
CA VAL A 331 -26.38 20.55 21.78
C VAL A 331 -26.26 19.06 22.10
N ASN A 332 -26.82 18.22 21.23
CA ASN A 332 -26.65 16.77 21.25
C ASN A 332 -25.50 16.38 20.32
N VAL A 333 -24.55 15.60 20.82
CA VAL A 333 -23.38 15.13 20.08
C VAL A 333 -23.53 13.63 19.85
N LEU A 334 -23.63 13.20 18.59
CA LEU A 334 -23.63 11.79 18.23
C LEU A 334 -22.24 11.18 18.45
N ALA A 335 -22.19 9.89 18.78
CA ALA A 335 -20.94 9.14 18.96
C ALA A 335 -20.03 9.24 17.73
N ALA A 336 -18.72 9.22 17.96
CA ALA A 336 -17.73 9.29 16.90
C ALA A 336 -17.86 8.10 15.95
N GLN A 337 -17.93 8.37 14.65
CA GLN A 337 -18.08 7.33 13.63
C GLN A 337 -16.74 7.01 12.98
N PRO A 338 -16.47 5.74 12.63
CA PRO A 338 -15.26 5.36 11.91
C PRO A 338 -15.26 6.00 10.51
N LYS A 339 -14.14 6.61 10.12
CA LYS A 339 -14.02 7.33 8.84
C LYS A 339 -13.08 6.64 7.86
N THR A 340 -11.87 6.29 8.29
CA THR A 340 -10.89 5.60 7.45
C THR A 340 -10.12 4.59 8.28
N VAL A 341 -9.82 3.44 7.67
CA VAL A 341 -8.98 2.40 8.27
C VAL A 341 -7.63 2.40 7.58
N THR A 342 -6.55 2.29 8.36
CA THR A 342 -5.20 2.20 7.80
C THR A 342 -5.08 0.94 6.93
N PRO A 343 -4.57 1.04 5.69
CA PRO A 343 -4.38 -0.13 4.83
C PRO A 343 -3.50 -1.19 5.49
N VAL A 344 -3.96 -2.44 5.47
CA VAL A 344 -3.21 -3.58 6.02
C VAL A 344 -2.52 -4.29 4.86
N VAL A 345 -1.20 -4.50 4.98
CA VAL A 345 -0.42 -5.31 4.04
C VAL A 345 0.26 -6.43 4.82
N VAL A 346 0.05 -7.68 4.40
CA VAL A 346 0.64 -8.87 5.03
C VAL A 346 1.37 -9.69 3.97
N THR A 347 2.55 -10.17 4.29
CA THR A 347 3.33 -11.05 3.42
C THR A 347 3.32 -12.48 3.96
N THR A 348 3.17 -13.47 3.08
CA THR A 348 3.30 -14.90 3.42
C THR A 348 4.04 -15.65 2.32
N GLU A 349 4.56 -16.83 2.64
CA GLU A 349 5.17 -17.73 1.66
C GLU A 349 4.10 -18.60 1.00
N SER A 350 4.30 -18.97 -0.27
CA SER A 350 3.44 -19.96 -0.93
C SER A 350 3.32 -21.25 -0.11
N GLY A 351 2.10 -21.72 0.10
CA GLY A 351 1.76 -22.87 0.94
C GLY A 351 1.57 -22.56 2.42
N LYS A 352 1.96 -21.37 2.89
CA LYS A 352 1.81 -20.96 4.30
C LYS A 352 0.63 -20.00 4.47
N LYS A 353 -0.28 -20.34 5.38
CA LYS A 353 -1.46 -19.53 5.69
C LYS A 353 -1.02 -18.13 6.18
N PRO A 354 -1.54 -17.02 5.60
CA PRO A 354 -1.20 -15.67 6.02
C PRO A 354 -1.69 -15.38 7.46
N SER A 355 -0.87 -14.65 8.23
CA SER A 355 -1.21 -14.22 9.58
C SER A 355 -1.74 -12.80 9.57
N LEU A 356 -3.06 -12.65 9.61
CA LEU A 356 -3.73 -11.34 9.64
C LEU A 356 -3.70 -10.74 11.06
N PRO A 357 -3.59 -9.41 11.21
CA PRO A 357 -3.56 -8.77 12.52
C PRO A 357 -4.93 -8.85 13.21
N SER A 358 -4.95 -8.99 14.54
CA SER A 358 -6.19 -9.02 15.32
C SER A 358 -6.86 -7.65 15.48
N SER A 359 -6.16 -6.57 15.13
CA SER A 359 -6.69 -5.20 15.21
C SER A 359 -6.08 -4.30 14.14
N VAL A 360 -6.77 -3.20 13.85
CA VAL A 360 -6.36 -2.16 12.89
C VAL A 360 -6.52 -0.78 13.48
N GLN A 361 -5.76 0.18 12.95
CA GLN A 361 -5.89 1.59 13.33
C GLN A 361 -7.02 2.23 12.54
N VAL A 362 -7.98 2.83 13.26
CA VAL A 362 -9.18 3.47 12.69
C VAL A 362 -9.18 4.95 13.07
N LEU A 363 -9.29 5.82 12.07
CA LEU A 363 -9.50 7.25 12.23
C LEU A 363 -11.00 7.53 12.34
N TYR A 364 -11.41 8.18 13.42
CA TYR A 364 -12.80 8.53 13.69
C TYR A 364 -13.16 9.95 13.24
N SER A 365 -14.45 10.27 13.18
CA SER A 365 -15.00 11.58 12.80
C SER A 365 -14.47 12.75 13.64
N ASN A 366 -14.09 12.47 14.90
CA ASN A 366 -13.46 13.42 15.82
C ASN A 366 -11.94 13.51 15.69
N LYS A 367 -11.36 12.96 14.62
CA LYS A 367 -9.93 12.93 14.30
C LYS A 367 -9.07 12.10 15.29
N GLN A 368 -9.69 11.37 16.21
CA GLN A 368 -8.96 10.42 17.05
C GLN A 368 -8.64 9.14 16.28
N VAL A 369 -7.50 8.53 16.58
CA VAL A 369 -7.11 7.22 16.06
C VAL A 369 -7.19 6.21 17.19
N LYS A 370 -7.84 5.07 16.96
CA LYS A 370 -7.92 3.95 17.90
C LYS A 370 -7.56 2.62 17.24
N SER A 371 -7.03 1.72 18.05
CA SER A 371 -6.83 0.32 17.68
C SER A 371 -8.13 -0.45 17.91
N GLU A 372 -8.76 -0.93 16.85
CA GLU A 372 -10.05 -1.63 16.90
C GLU A 372 -9.88 -3.09 16.48
N ALA A 373 -10.58 -4.00 17.16
CA ALA A 373 -10.52 -5.42 16.85
C ALA A 373 -11.20 -5.72 15.49
N VAL A 374 -10.62 -6.65 14.73
CA VAL A 374 -11.11 -7.04 13.41
C VAL A 374 -11.44 -8.53 13.36
N ALA A 375 -12.61 -8.84 12.80
CA ALA A 375 -12.98 -10.16 12.37
C ALA A 375 -12.73 -10.30 10.86
N TRP A 376 -11.74 -11.12 10.49
CA TRP A 376 -11.39 -11.40 9.09
C TRP A 376 -12.16 -12.58 8.52
N ASP A 377 -12.50 -12.50 7.24
CA ASP A 377 -13.06 -13.62 6.51
C ASP A 377 -12.06 -14.79 6.41
N ALA A 378 -12.59 -16.00 6.25
CA ALA A 378 -11.76 -17.17 6.05
C ALA A 378 -10.92 -17.06 4.76
N VAL A 379 -9.63 -17.33 4.88
CA VAL A 379 -8.70 -17.34 3.75
C VAL A 379 -8.63 -18.74 3.16
N ASP A 380 -9.10 -18.90 1.92
CA ASP A 380 -9.00 -20.13 1.15
C ASP A 380 -7.53 -20.47 0.81
N ALA A 381 -7.17 -21.74 1.00
CA ALA A 381 -5.83 -22.26 0.68
C ALA A 381 -5.42 -22.05 -0.77
N SER A 382 -6.36 -22.20 -1.71
CA SER A 382 -6.09 -22.03 -3.14
C SER A 382 -5.50 -20.66 -3.49
N LYS A 383 -5.80 -19.62 -2.70
CA LYS A 383 -5.28 -18.25 -2.91
C LYS A 383 -3.81 -18.08 -2.53
N TYR A 384 -3.25 -18.96 -1.71
CA TYR A 384 -1.86 -18.89 -1.27
C TYR A 384 -1.04 -20.15 -1.55
N SER A 385 -1.59 -21.15 -2.25
CA SER A 385 -0.88 -22.39 -2.60
C SER A 385 -0.13 -22.36 -3.94
N SER A 386 -0.37 -21.35 -4.79
CA SER A 386 0.26 -21.25 -6.12
C SER A 386 1.76 -21.00 -6.03
N ARG A 387 2.57 -21.84 -6.70
CA ARG A 387 4.04 -21.71 -6.76
C ARG A 387 4.51 -20.35 -7.27
N ALA A 388 3.79 -19.73 -8.20
CA ALA A 388 4.17 -18.43 -8.75
C ALA A 388 4.00 -17.27 -7.73
N GLY A 389 3.35 -17.53 -6.59
CA GLY A 389 2.94 -16.47 -5.67
C GLY A 389 1.84 -15.60 -6.28
N GLY A 390 1.71 -14.38 -5.77
CA GLY A 390 0.74 -13.41 -6.25
C GLY A 390 0.25 -12.47 -5.15
N GLN A 391 -0.87 -11.81 -5.40
CA GLN A 391 -1.50 -10.95 -4.41
C GLN A 391 -3.02 -11.09 -4.46
N PHE A 392 -3.66 -10.98 -3.30
CA PHE A 392 -5.12 -10.98 -3.19
C PHE A 392 -5.57 -10.17 -1.97
N THR A 393 -6.84 -9.75 -1.97
CA THR A 393 -7.45 -9.04 -0.85
C THR A 393 -8.25 -9.98 0.04
N VAL A 394 -8.13 -9.79 1.35
CA VAL A 394 -9.00 -10.42 2.36
C VAL A 394 -9.89 -9.35 2.95
N SER A 395 -11.20 -9.60 2.95
CA SER A 395 -12.19 -8.73 3.57
C SER A 395 -12.37 -9.10 5.05
N GLY A 396 -12.85 -8.14 5.83
CA GLY A 396 -13.24 -8.32 7.22
C GLY A 396 -14.13 -7.15 7.65
N HIS A 397 -14.44 -7.12 8.94
CA HIS A 397 -15.22 -6.04 9.56
C HIS A 397 -14.72 -5.72 10.97
N LEU A 398 -14.98 -4.50 11.44
CA LEU A 398 -14.71 -4.14 12.82
C LEU A 398 -15.67 -4.89 13.75
N VAL A 399 -15.16 -5.43 14.85
CA VAL A 399 -15.99 -6.12 15.85
C VAL A 399 -16.94 -5.14 16.56
N SER A 400 -16.51 -3.89 16.77
CA SER A 400 -17.30 -2.82 17.39
C SER A 400 -18.33 -2.19 16.43
N SER A 401 -18.18 -2.39 15.12
CA SER A 401 -19.07 -1.85 14.09
C SER A 401 -19.08 -2.78 12.86
N PRO A 402 -19.95 -3.81 12.85
CA PRO A 402 -19.97 -4.82 11.80
C PRO A 402 -20.22 -4.29 10.38
N ASP A 403 -20.88 -3.14 10.25
CA ASP A 403 -21.10 -2.48 8.95
C ASP A 403 -19.84 -1.78 8.41
N THR A 404 -18.82 -1.61 9.24
CA THR A 404 -17.54 -1.02 8.83
C THR A 404 -16.62 -2.10 8.27
N HIS A 405 -16.58 -2.21 6.95
CA HIS A 405 -15.71 -3.15 6.25
C HIS A 405 -14.25 -2.71 6.23
N VAL A 406 -13.36 -3.69 6.33
CA VAL A 406 -11.90 -3.51 6.25
C VAL A 406 -11.30 -4.51 5.26
N THR A 407 -10.18 -4.13 4.66
CA THR A 407 -9.48 -4.98 3.69
C THR A 407 -8.00 -5.07 4.02
N ALA A 408 -7.44 -6.28 3.89
CA ALA A 408 -6.00 -6.53 3.92
C ALA A 408 -5.52 -7.00 2.54
N LEU A 409 -4.44 -6.40 2.04
CA LEU A 409 -3.71 -6.91 0.89
C LEU A 409 -2.72 -7.98 1.36
N VAL A 410 -2.91 -9.21 0.91
CA VAL A 410 -1.99 -10.33 1.14
C VAL A 410 -1.08 -10.48 -0.06
N VAL A 411 0.23 -10.43 0.17
CA VAL A 411 1.28 -10.66 -0.82
C VAL A 411 1.90 -12.03 -0.56
N VAL A 412 1.84 -12.92 -1.54
CA VAL A 412 2.36 -14.29 -1.47
C VAL A 412 3.68 -14.36 -2.23
N SER A 413 4.77 -14.63 -1.52
CA SER A 413 6.08 -14.88 -2.12
C SER A 413 6.08 -16.20 -2.89
N PRO A 414 6.69 -16.26 -4.09
CA PRO A 414 6.78 -17.48 -4.87
C PRO A 414 7.47 -18.63 -4.11
N ALA A 415 7.06 -19.86 -4.40
CA ALA A 415 7.76 -21.05 -3.89
C ALA A 415 9.14 -21.18 -4.55
N THR A 416 10.11 -21.72 -3.81
CA THR A 416 11.47 -21.96 -4.28
C THR A 416 11.83 -23.43 -4.18
N ILE A 417 12.74 -23.90 -5.04
CA ILE A 417 13.25 -25.28 -4.97
C ILE A 417 14.18 -25.38 -3.75
N ILE A 418 13.84 -26.27 -2.82
CA ILE A 418 14.62 -26.49 -1.60
C ILE A 418 15.61 -27.66 -1.73
N SER A 419 15.30 -28.65 -2.56
CA SER A 419 16.17 -29.79 -2.81
C SER A 419 15.84 -30.47 -4.13
N VAL A 420 16.86 -31.04 -4.77
CA VAL A 420 16.72 -31.87 -5.96
C VAL A 420 17.34 -33.23 -5.68
N THR A 421 16.65 -34.31 -6.08
CA THR A 421 17.16 -35.67 -5.93
C THR A 421 18.27 -35.94 -6.94
N ASN A 422 19.44 -36.37 -6.45
CA ASN A 422 20.56 -36.75 -7.29
C ASN A 422 20.32 -38.14 -7.91
N PRO A 423 20.27 -38.28 -9.24
CA PRO A 423 20.08 -39.58 -9.88
C PRO A 423 21.36 -40.42 -9.88
N SER A 424 21.19 -41.73 -10.02
CA SER A 424 22.28 -42.68 -10.26
C SER A 424 21.98 -43.44 -11.55
N VAL A 425 22.92 -43.47 -12.48
CA VAL A 425 22.81 -44.20 -13.73
C VAL A 425 24.01 -45.12 -13.92
N MET A 426 23.82 -46.18 -14.69
CA MET A 426 24.91 -47.06 -15.09
C MET A 426 25.22 -46.90 -16.56
N THR A 427 26.46 -47.22 -16.91
CA THR A 427 26.88 -47.49 -18.28
C THR A 427 27.96 -48.57 -18.27
N VAL A 428 28.42 -48.98 -19.45
CA VAL A 428 29.54 -49.93 -19.61
C VAL A 428 30.72 -49.25 -20.28
N VAL A 429 31.92 -49.83 -20.10
CA VAL A 429 33.16 -49.30 -20.67
C VAL A 429 33.02 -48.98 -22.16
N GLY A 430 33.32 -47.72 -22.51
CA GLY A 430 33.29 -47.19 -23.87
C GLY A 430 31.91 -46.75 -24.37
N VAL A 431 30.85 -46.85 -23.57
CA VAL A 431 29.49 -46.43 -23.94
C VAL A 431 29.10 -45.17 -23.14
N ALA A 432 28.64 -44.13 -23.84
CA ALA A 432 28.23 -42.88 -23.20
C ALA A 432 27.01 -43.12 -22.29
N PRO A 433 26.98 -42.54 -21.07
CA PRO A 433 25.85 -42.70 -20.16
C PRO A 433 24.60 -41.95 -20.65
N SER A 434 23.43 -42.55 -20.46
CA SER A 434 22.14 -41.91 -20.73
C SER A 434 21.62 -41.21 -19.47
N LEU A 435 21.87 -39.91 -19.37
CA LEU A 435 21.42 -39.10 -18.23
C LEU A 435 19.92 -38.73 -18.35
N PRO A 436 19.17 -38.65 -17.24
CA PRO A 436 17.73 -38.37 -17.29
C PRO A 436 17.44 -36.93 -17.73
N ALA A 437 16.38 -36.71 -18.49
CA ALA A 437 16.00 -35.36 -18.97
C ALA A 437 15.40 -34.47 -17.87
N THR A 438 14.88 -35.09 -16.81
CA THR A 438 14.28 -34.42 -15.65
C THR A 438 14.80 -35.02 -14.36
N VAL A 439 14.68 -34.25 -13.27
CA VAL A 439 15.00 -34.67 -11.91
C VAL A 439 13.90 -34.21 -10.96
N ASN A 440 13.66 -35.01 -9.93
CA ASN A 440 12.62 -34.71 -8.96
C ASN A 440 13.06 -33.57 -8.03
N ALA A 441 12.32 -32.46 -8.04
CA ALA A 441 12.55 -31.28 -7.24
C ALA A 441 11.46 -31.12 -6.17
N LYS A 442 11.88 -30.84 -4.94
CA LYS A 442 11.01 -30.51 -3.82
C LYS A 442 10.98 -29.00 -3.62
N TRP A 443 9.80 -28.44 -3.44
CA TRP A 443 9.56 -27.01 -3.30
C TRP A 443 9.27 -26.61 -1.86
N SER A 444 9.46 -25.33 -1.53
CA SER A 444 9.21 -24.77 -0.20
C SER A 444 7.74 -24.84 0.23
N ASN A 445 6.80 -24.90 -0.71
CA ASN A 445 5.36 -25.10 -0.45
C ASN A 445 4.97 -26.58 -0.23
N GLY A 446 5.93 -27.51 -0.33
CA GLY A 446 5.72 -28.95 -0.19
C GLY A 446 5.49 -29.70 -1.51
N ASP A 447 5.33 -29.00 -2.64
CA ASP A 447 5.17 -29.63 -3.94
C ASP A 447 6.41 -30.46 -4.33
N VAL A 448 6.16 -31.49 -5.14
CA VAL A 448 7.18 -32.32 -5.76
C VAL A 448 6.89 -32.36 -7.27
N THR A 449 7.87 -31.97 -8.08
CA THR A 449 7.72 -31.92 -9.55
C THR A 449 8.95 -32.47 -10.26
N ASP A 450 8.78 -32.88 -11.50
CA ASP A 450 9.89 -33.24 -12.37
C ASP A 450 10.39 -31.99 -13.11
N GLU A 451 11.57 -31.53 -12.72
CA GLU A 451 12.19 -30.34 -13.29
C GLU A 451 13.21 -30.70 -14.35
N LYS A 452 13.20 -29.96 -15.46
CA LYS A 452 14.15 -30.17 -16.54
C LYS A 452 15.57 -29.89 -16.07
N VAL A 453 16.49 -30.80 -16.36
CA VAL A 453 17.91 -30.66 -16.06
C VAL A 453 18.70 -30.54 -17.36
N THR A 454 19.70 -29.67 -17.35
CA THR A 454 20.72 -29.61 -18.40
C THR A 454 22.03 -30.11 -17.82
N TRP A 455 22.52 -31.24 -18.31
CA TRP A 455 23.76 -31.87 -17.86
C TRP A 455 24.98 -31.29 -18.57
N ASP A 456 26.11 -31.24 -17.88
CA ASP A 456 27.40 -30.98 -18.49
C ASP A 456 27.76 -32.08 -19.49
N SER A 457 28.53 -31.72 -20.52
CA SER A 457 28.99 -32.68 -21.53
C SER A 457 29.89 -33.74 -20.89
N VAL A 458 29.55 -35.02 -21.08
CA VAL A 458 30.34 -36.15 -20.59
C VAL A 458 31.45 -36.47 -21.60
N GLN A 459 32.71 -36.41 -21.15
CA GLN A 459 33.87 -36.71 -22.00
C GLN A 459 34.06 -38.22 -22.14
N ALA A 460 34.49 -38.68 -23.33
CA ALA A 460 34.70 -40.11 -23.61
C ALA A 460 35.74 -40.77 -22.69
N SER A 461 36.73 -40.01 -22.22
CA SER A 461 37.72 -40.47 -21.26
C SER A 461 37.13 -40.83 -19.90
N SER A 462 36.01 -40.22 -19.50
CA SER A 462 35.35 -40.47 -18.20
C SER A 462 34.73 -41.86 -18.11
N TYR A 463 34.38 -42.48 -19.24
CA TYR A 463 33.80 -43.83 -19.31
C TYR A 463 34.65 -44.82 -20.11
N ALA A 464 35.92 -44.50 -20.34
CA ALA A 464 36.86 -45.38 -21.04
C ALA A 464 37.36 -46.55 -20.18
N LYS A 465 37.14 -46.51 -18.85
CA LYS A 465 37.51 -47.55 -17.88
C LYS A 465 36.40 -47.71 -16.85
N ALA A 466 36.28 -48.89 -16.25
CA ALA A 466 35.32 -49.09 -15.17
C ALA A 466 35.66 -48.22 -13.95
N GLY A 467 34.62 -47.84 -13.21
CA GLY A 467 34.72 -46.93 -12.07
C GLY A 467 33.48 -46.07 -11.91
N THR A 468 33.54 -45.09 -11.03
CA THR A 468 32.43 -44.17 -10.77
C THR A 468 32.90 -42.73 -10.95
N PHE A 469 32.08 -41.91 -11.58
CA PHE A 469 32.28 -40.46 -11.65
C PHE A 469 30.95 -39.73 -11.48
N THR A 470 31.00 -38.41 -11.32
CA THR A 470 29.81 -37.57 -11.20
C THR A 470 29.74 -36.57 -12.34
N VAL A 471 28.52 -36.34 -12.83
CA VAL A 471 28.22 -35.31 -13.82
C VAL A 471 27.36 -34.25 -13.16
N SER A 472 27.79 -32.99 -13.24
CA SER A 472 27.01 -31.87 -12.75
C SER A 472 25.92 -31.50 -13.75
N GLY A 473 24.77 -31.06 -13.24
CA GLY A 473 23.67 -30.56 -14.02
C GLY A 473 23.10 -29.28 -13.40
N LYS A 474 22.44 -28.50 -14.24
CA LYS A 474 21.76 -27.26 -13.86
C LYS A 474 20.25 -27.41 -13.96
N VAL A 475 19.55 -26.98 -12.92
CA VAL A 475 18.09 -26.87 -12.86
C VAL A 475 17.73 -25.40 -12.68
N THR A 476 16.81 -24.89 -13.49
CA THR A 476 16.38 -23.47 -13.41
C THR A 476 15.76 -23.19 -12.04
N GLY A 477 16.20 -22.11 -11.37
CA GLY A 477 15.68 -21.74 -10.04
C GLY A 477 16.30 -22.49 -8.85
N TYR A 478 17.26 -23.39 -9.09
CA TYR A 478 18.02 -24.08 -8.04
C TYR A 478 19.51 -23.68 -8.13
N GLN A 479 20.05 -23.10 -7.05
CA GLN A 479 21.42 -22.58 -7.02
C GLN A 479 22.49 -23.68 -6.93
N PRO A 480 22.35 -24.72 -6.07
CA PRO A 480 23.27 -25.84 -6.10
C PRO A 480 23.17 -26.59 -7.43
N SER A 481 24.28 -27.15 -7.92
CA SER A 481 24.24 -28.08 -9.04
C SER A 481 23.63 -29.42 -8.60
N VAL A 482 22.76 -30.01 -9.42
CA VAL A 482 22.39 -31.42 -9.27
C VAL A 482 23.56 -32.30 -9.72
N LYS A 483 23.76 -33.46 -9.10
CA LYS A 483 24.85 -34.38 -9.44
C LYS A 483 24.29 -35.74 -9.81
N ALA A 484 24.52 -36.18 -11.04
CA ALA A 484 24.29 -37.56 -11.44
C ALA A 484 25.53 -38.39 -11.11
N THR A 485 25.34 -39.49 -10.38
CA THR A 485 26.39 -40.50 -10.21
C THR A 485 26.34 -41.46 -11.38
N VAL A 486 27.44 -41.58 -12.12
CA VAL A 486 27.59 -42.51 -13.24
C VAL A 486 28.53 -43.63 -12.81
N ARG A 487 28.02 -44.87 -12.81
CA ARG A 487 28.82 -46.06 -12.60
C ARG A 487 29.10 -46.74 -13.93
N VAL A 488 30.37 -46.94 -14.23
CA VAL A 488 30.88 -47.60 -15.45
C VAL A 488 31.30 -49.02 -15.08
N CYS A 489 30.63 -50.01 -15.66
CA CYS A 489 30.88 -51.42 -15.43
C CYS A 489 31.71 -52.04 -16.56
N GLU A 490 32.44 -53.12 -16.25
CA GLU A 490 33.20 -53.87 -17.25
C GLU A 490 32.28 -54.66 -18.20
N LYS A 491 32.84 -55.10 -19.32
CA LYS A 491 32.18 -55.99 -20.27
C LYS A 491 32.61 -57.43 -20.02
N GLN A 492 31.68 -58.37 -20.18
CA GLN A 492 31.95 -59.80 -20.12
C GLN A 492 31.30 -60.53 -21.30
N ASN A 493 32.04 -61.48 -21.89
CA ASN A 493 31.56 -62.28 -23.00
C ASN A 493 30.70 -63.44 -22.49
N MET A 494 29.49 -63.59 -23.03
CA MET A 494 28.68 -64.78 -22.80
C MET A 494 28.99 -65.81 -23.88
N TYR A 495 29.59 -66.92 -23.45
CA TYR A 495 29.94 -68.04 -24.31
C TYR A 495 28.73 -68.94 -24.51
N ARG A 496 28.36 -69.21 -25.76
CA ARG A 496 27.28 -70.12 -26.14
C ARG A 496 27.88 -71.50 -26.46
N LEU A 497 27.33 -72.54 -25.86
CA LEU A 497 27.68 -73.93 -26.13
C LEU A 497 26.43 -74.74 -26.45
N TYR A 498 26.56 -75.68 -27.38
CA TYR A 498 25.48 -76.55 -27.81
C TYR A 498 25.80 -78.02 -27.51
N ASN A 499 24.85 -78.72 -26.91
CA ASN A 499 24.92 -80.16 -26.68
C ASN A 499 24.09 -80.90 -27.73
N LYS A 500 24.76 -81.54 -28.69
CA LYS A 500 24.09 -82.29 -29.77
C LYS A 500 23.29 -83.50 -29.31
N TYR A 501 23.49 -83.98 -28.08
CA TYR A 501 22.80 -85.16 -27.55
C TYR A 501 21.50 -84.81 -26.83
N THR A 502 21.46 -83.66 -26.14
CA THR A 502 20.27 -83.20 -25.41
C THR A 502 19.49 -82.12 -26.17
N GLY A 503 20.15 -81.42 -27.10
CA GLY A 503 19.59 -80.25 -27.79
C GLY A 503 19.73 -78.95 -26.99
N GLU A 504 20.33 -78.99 -25.80
CA GLU A 504 20.47 -77.85 -24.90
C GLU A 504 21.50 -76.82 -25.40
N HIS A 505 21.18 -75.54 -25.19
CA HIS A 505 22.16 -74.47 -25.23
C HIS A 505 22.53 -74.02 -23.82
N PHE A 506 23.82 -74.01 -23.53
CA PHE A 506 24.38 -73.52 -22.28
C PHE A 506 25.09 -72.19 -22.49
N TYR A 507 24.83 -71.25 -21.58
CA TYR A 507 25.38 -69.91 -21.62
C TYR A 507 26.15 -69.62 -20.33
N THR A 508 27.39 -69.15 -20.48
CA THR A 508 28.24 -68.82 -19.33
C THR A 508 29.21 -67.67 -19.61
N ALA A 509 29.47 -66.86 -18.59
CA ALA A 509 30.56 -65.90 -18.56
C ALA A 509 31.92 -66.55 -18.24
N SER A 510 31.92 -67.77 -17.69
CA SER A 510 33.10 -68.45 -17.19
C SER A 510 33.84 -69.17 -18.33
N ILE A 511 35.04 -68.67 -18.62
CA ILE A 511 36.00 -69.33 -19.52
C ILE A 511 36.27 -70.77 -19.07
N LYS A 512 36.34 -71.01 -17.76
CA LYS A 512 36.59 -72.35 -17.20
C LYS A 512 35.43 -73.31 -17.45
N GLU A 513 34.17 -72.86 -17.24
CA GLU A 513 32.99 -73.69 -17.53
C GLU A 513 32.92 -74.01 -19.03
N ARG A 514 33.12 -73.01 -19.89
CA ARG A 514 33.18 -73.20 -21.34
C ARG A 514 34.22 -74.26 -21.74
N ASP A 515 35.45 -74.12 -21.27
CA ASP A 515 36.55 -75.02 -21.66
C ASP A 515 36.34 -76.44 -21.13
N THR A 516 35.74 -76.57 -19.95
CA THR A 516 35.37 -77.87 -19.36
C THR A 516 34.30 -78.56 -20.21
N LEU A 517 33.21 -77.87 -20.55
CA LEU A 517 32.14 -78.42 -21.38
C LEU A 517 32.61 -78.78 -22.78
N ARG A 518 33.49 -77.96 -23.37
CA ARG A 518 34.11 -78.26 -24.67
C ARG A 518 34.93 -79.56 -24.62
N ASN A 519 35.72 -79.77 -23.56
CA ASN A 519 36.48 -81.01 -23.39
C ASN A 519 35.58 -82.24 -23.16
N LEU A 520 34.37 -82.03 -22.63
CA LEU A 520 33.32 -83.03 -22.48
C LEU A 520 32.49 -83.25 -23.76
N GLY A 521 32.87 -82.62 -24.88
CA GLY A 521 32.26 -82.85 -26.19
C GLY A 521 31.13 -81.90 -26.57
N TRP A 522 30.87 -80.85 -25.78
CA TRP A 522 29.96 -79.78 -26.18
C TRP A 522 30.56 -78.94 -27.31
N LYS A 523 29.72 -78.53 -28.26
CA LYS A 523 30.13 -77.66 -29.37
C LYS A 523 30.16 -76.22 -28.89
N TYR A 524 31.34 -75.61 -28.84
CA TYR A 524 31.45 -74.17 -28.60
C TYR A 524 31.00 -73.38 -29.83
N GLU A 525 30.00 -72.51 -29.65
CA GLU A 525 29.36 -71.74 -30.72
C GLU A 525 29.73 -70.24 -30.67
N ARG A 526 30.93 -69.95 -30.15
CA ARG A 526 31.49 -68.60 -30.01
C ARG A 526 30.82 -67.79 -28.90
N VAL A 527 31.11 -66.50 -28.87
CA VAL A 527 30.45 -65.54 -27.99
C VAL A 527 29.06 -65.28 -28.56
N GLY A 528 28.03 -65.57 -27.78
CA GLY A 528 26.63 -65.32 -28.16
C GLY A 528 26.28 -63.84 -28.05
N TRP A 529 26.74 -63.17 -26.99
CA TRP A 529 26.60 -61.73 -26.77
C TRP A 529 27.60 -61.22 -25.73
N VAL A 530 27.69 -59.89 -25.59
CA VAL A 530 28.42 -59.24 -24.51
C VAL A 530 27.45 -58.70 -23.46
N ALA A 531 27.65 -59.06 -22.20
CA ALA A 531 26.87 -58.58 -21.06
C ALA A 531 27.69 -57.59 -20.21
N PRO A 532 27.05 -56.67 -19.47
CA PRO A 532 27.73 -55.93 -18.39
C PRO A 532 28.19 -56.88 -17.28
N SER A 533 29.29 -56.54 -16.61
CA SER A 533 29.78 -57.26 -15.42
C SER A 533 28.82 -57.14 -14.24
N GLU A 534 28.09 -56.02 -14.17
CA GLU A 534 27.14 -55.68 -13.11
C GLU A 534 26.02 -54.78 -13.67
N SER A 535 24.79 -54.94 -13.18
CA SER A 535 23.69 -53.99 -13.36
C SER A 535 22.63 -54.17 -12.26
N ASN A 536 21.51 -53.44 -12.33
CA ASN A 536 20.38 -53.58 -11.40
C ASN A 536 19.42 -54.68 -11.88
N THR A 537 19.66 -55.24 -13.06
CA THR A 537 18.82 -56.24 -13.73
C THR A 537 19.58 -57.56 -13.84
N PRO A 538 19.59 -58.39 -12.78
CA PRO A 538 20.27 -59.68 -12.80
C PRO A 538 19.57 -60.70 -13.71
N VAL A 539 20.35 -61.59 -14.33
CA VAL A 539 19.87 -62.79 -15.01
C VAL A 539 20.20 -64.00 -14.14
N TYR A 540 19.15 -64.62 -13.60
CA TYR A 540 19.23 -65.78 -12.73
C TYR A 540 19.45 -67.05 -13.57
N ARG A 541 20.40 -67.89 -13.15
CA ARG A 541 20.65 -69.21 -13.73
C ARG A 541 20.04 -70.29 -12.84
N LEU A 542 19.26 -71.18 -13.43
CA LEU A 542 18.66 -72.32 -12.74
C LEU A 542 19.01 -73.62 -13.47
N TYR A 543 19.18 -74.69 -12.70
CA TYR A 543 19.53 -76.01 -13.21
C TYR A 543 18.47 -77.07 -12.83
N ASN A 544 18.02 -77.82 -13.83
CA ASN A 544 17.11 -78.96 -13.66
C ASN A 544 17.87 -80.28 -13.69
N LYS A 545 18.13 -80.85 -12.51
CA LYS A 545 18.80 -82.15 -12.38
C LYS A 545 17.93 -83.37 -12.71
N TYR A 546 16.61 -83.19 -12.87
CA TYR A 546 15.67 -84.31 -13.00
C TYR A 546 15.54 -84.83 -14.43
N VAL A 547 16.10 -84.11 -15.41
CA VAL A 547 16.13 -84.53 -16.81
C VAL A 547 17.48 -85.15 -17.16
N ALA A 548 17.46 -86.23 -17.95
CA ALA A 548 18.67 -86.92 -18.37
C ALA A 548 19.54 -85.99 -19.23
N GLY A 549 20.75 -85.69 -18.75
CA GLY A 549 21.66 -84.73 -19.37
C GLY A 549 21.62 -83.32 -18.77
N GLY A 550 20.66 -83.02 -17.89
CA GLY A 550 20.48 -81.68 -17.32
C GLY A 550 19.76 -80.71 -18.27
N ASP A 551 19.25 -79.60 -17.74
CA ASP A 551 18.77 -78.46 -18.53
C ASP A 551 18.92 -77.17 -17.71
N HIS A 552 19.22 -76.04 -18.37
CA HIS A 552 19.38 -74.74 -17.72
C HIS A 552 18.32 -73.74 -18.17
N HIS A 553 17.84 -72.95 -17.23
CA HIS A 553 16.93 -71.83 -17.47
C HIS A 553 17.55 -70.51 -17.06
N TYR A 554 17.30 -69.48 -17.85
CA TYR A 554 17.81 -68.13 -17.61
C TYR A 554 16.66 -67.12 -17.62
N THR A 555 16.58 -66.31 -16.57
CA THR A 555 15.50 -65.34 -16.45
C THR A 555 15.89 -64.10 -15.65
N THR A 556 15.36 -62.95 -16.05
CA THR A 556 15.39 -61.70 -15.25
C THR A 556 14.27 -61.67 -14.20
N SER A 557 13.29 -62.57 -14.30
CA SER A 557 12.14 -62.62 -13.41
C SER A 557 12.46 -63.36 -12.11
N ALA A 558 12.48 -62.62 -11.00
CA ALA A 558 12.64 -63.20 -9.68
C ALA A 558 11.47 -64.15 -9.32
N SER A 559 10.25 -63.87 -9.77
CA SER A 559 9.09 -64.72 -9.51
C SER A 559 9.16 -66.04 -10.28
N GLU A 560 9.64 -66.04 -11.52
CA GLU A 560 9.87 -67.25 -12.32
C GLU A 560 10.95 -68.12 -11.67
N ARG A 561 12.08 -67.53 -11.27
CA ARG A 561 13.13 -68.21 -10.50
C ARG A 561 12.53 -68.88 -9.25
N ASP A 562 11.78 -68.13 -8.45
CA ASP A 562 11.23 -68.63 -7.18
C ASP A 562 10.19 -69.74 -7.40
N ALA A 563 9.41 -69.68 -8.49
CA ALA A 563 8.49 -70.74 -8.86
C ALA A 563 9.21 -72.04 -9.25
N LEU A 564 10.26 -71.94 -10.07
CA LEU A 564 11.06 -73.09 -10.50
C LEU A 564 11.81 -73.75 -9.33
N VAL A 565 12.36 -72.95 -8.41
CA VAL A 565 12.99 -73.47 -7.19
C VAL A 565 12.00 -74.26 -6.34
N LYS A 566 10.76 -73.80 -6.18
CA LYS A 566 9.70 -74.56 -5.49
C LYS A 566 9.37 -75.89 -6.17
N LEU A 567 9.53 -75.96 -7.49
CA LEU A 567 9.38 -77.18 -8.28
C LEU A 567 10.63 -78.08 -8.26
N GLY A 568 11.66 -77.72 -7.49
CA GLY A 568 12.86 -78.52 -7.26
C GLY A 568 14.06 -78.17 -8.15
N TRP A 569 13.98 -77.13 -8.98
CA TRP A 569 15.13 -76.62 -9.71
C TRP A 569 16.17 -76.05 -8.74
N ILE A 570 17.45 -76.16 -9.09
CA ILE A 570 18.55 -75.62 -8.30
C ILE A 570 18.82 -74.19 -8.78
N TYR A 571 18.71 -73.21 -7.89
CA TYR A 571 19.17 -71.85 -8.17
C TYR A 571 20.69 -71.78 -8.04
N GLU A 572 21.37 -71.46 -9.14
CA GLU A 572 22.83 -71.44 -9.21
C GLU A 572 23.42 -70.04 -9.01
N GLY A 573 22.58 -69.03 -8.78
CA GLY A 573 22.98 -67.64 -8.61
C GLY A 573 22.71 -66.78 -9.85
N ILE A 574 23.32 -65.60 -9.84
CA ILE A 574 23.28 -64.66 -10.98
C ILE A 574 24.33 -65.13 -11.98
N GLY A 575 23.89 -65.49 -13.19
CA GLY A 575 24.81 -65.88 -14.26
C GLY A 575 25.52 -64.67 -14.88
N TRP A 576 24.75 -63.62 -15.15
CA TRP A 576 25.21 -62.32 -15.66
C TRP A 576 24.11 -61.26 -15.44
N TYR A 577 24.28 -60.08 -16.03
CA TYR A 577 23.37 -58.96 -15.88
C TYR A 577 22.88 -58.47 -17.25
N SER A 578 21.66 -57.92 -17.30
CA SER A 578 21.11 -57.24 -18.48
C SER A 578 21.69 -55.84 -18.61
N ALA A 579 21.92 -55.38 -19.84
CA ALA A 579 22.25 -53.98 -20.13
C ALA A 579 21.03 -53.06 -19.89
N GLU A 580 21.29 -51.82 -19.44
CA GLU A 580 20.27 -50.82 -19.06
C GLU A 580 20.39 -49.50 -19.87
N ASN A 581 21.31 -49.45 -20.83
CA ASN A 581 21.69 -48.21 -21.51
C ASN A 581 20.99 -48.06 -22.86
N ALA A 582 20.92 -46.81 -23.34
CA ALA A 582 20.54 -46.52 -24.72
C ALA A 582 21.50 -47.21 -25.71
N GLY A 583 20.95 -47.94 -26.68
CA GLY A 583 21.72 -48.68 -27.69
C GLY A 583 21.98 -50.16 -27.37
N SER A 584 21.41 -50.68 -26.28
CA SER A 584 21.45 -52.12 -25.98
C SER A 584 20.62 -52.93 -26.99
N ARG A 585 21.00 -54.20 -27.21
CA ARG A 585 20.35 -55.09 -28.18
C ARG A 585 19.46 -56.10 -27.46
N ALA A 586 18.22 -56.25 -27.90
CA ALA A 586 17.28 -57.23 -27.33
C ALA A 586 17.76 -58.66 -27.61
N LEU A 587 17.77 -59.49 -26.58
CA LEU A 587 17.93 -60.94 -26.70
C LEU A 587 16.56 -61.60 -26.69
N TYR A 588 16.27 -62.39 -27.71
CA TYR A 588 15.02 -63.13 -27.85
C TYR A 588 15.10 -64.45 -27.07
N ARG A 589 13.96 -64.87 -26.49
CA ARG A 589 13.79 -66.16 -25.80
C ARG A 589 12.74 -66.98 -26.51
N GLU A 590 13.10 -68.20 -26.88
CA GLU A 590 12.17 -69.15 -27.51
C GLU A 590 12.13 -70.46 -26.73
N TYR A 591 10.93 -70.99 -26.48
CA TYR A 591 10.72 -72.26 -25.82
C TYR A 591 10.38 -73.36 -26.83
N ASN A 592 11.03 -74.52 -26.73
CA ASN A 592 10.72 -75.68 -27.56
C ASN A 592 9.77 -76.66 -26.86
N PRO A 593 8.46 -76.67 -27.19
CA PRO A 593 7.51 -77.60 -26.58
C PRO A 593 7.72 -79.06 -27.02
N TYR A 594 8.51 -79.30 -28.07
CA TYR A 594 8.75 -80.63 -28.63
C TYR A 594 10.03 -81.29 -28.10
N ALA A 595 10.89 -80.54 -27.39
CA ALA A 595 12.08 -81.09 -26.77
C ALA A 595 11.69 -81.96 -25.57
N LYS A 596 12.34 -83.13 -25.43
CA LYS A 596 12.08 -84.07 -24.33
C LYS A 596 12.30 -83.44 -22.94
N THR A 597 13.15 -82.41 -22.85
CA THR A 597 13.44 -81.66 -21.62
C THR A 597 12.80 -80.27 -21.59
N GLY A 598 12.16 -79.81 -22.67
CA GLY A 598 11.60 -78.46 -22.77
C GLY A 598 12.67 -77.36 -22.77
N THR A 599 13.63 -77.44 -23.71
CA THR A 599 14.78 -76.52 -23.74
C THR A 599 14.41 -75.12 -24.27
N HIS A 600 15.15 -74.11 -23.83
CA HIS A 600 15.03 -72.73 -24.30
C HIS A 600 16.22 -72.33 -25.16
N ASN A 601 15.98 -71.47 -26.13
CA ASN A 601 17.01 -70.77 -26.88
C ASN A 601 17.02 -69.29 -26.49
N TYR A 602 18.23 -68.70 -26.52
CA TYR A 602 18.45 -67.30 -26.24
C TYR A 602 19.39 -66.74 -27.31
N THR A 603 18.91 -65.78 -28.10
CA THR A 603 19.67 -65.29 -29.26
C THR A 603 19.53 -63.80 -29.53
N LEU A 604 20.62 -63.20 -30.03
CA LEU A 604 20.62 -61.85 -30.62
C LEU A 604 20.25 -61.87 -32.11
N ASP A 605 20.24 -63.04 -32.74
CA ASP A 605 19.96 -63.19 -34.15
C ASP A 605 18.46 -63.32 -34.38
N LYS A 606 17.86 -62.22 -34.85
CA LYS A 606 16.43 -62.20 -35.17
C LYS A 606 16.07 -63.24 -36.25
N HIS A 607 16.98 -63.57 -37.16
CA HIS A 607 16.71 -64.59 -38.18
C HIS A 607 16.65 -65.99 -37.57
N GLU A 608 17.51 -66.30 -36.59
CA GLU A 608 17.44 -67.55 -35.82
C GLU A 608 16.12 -67.64 -35.06
N HIS A 609 15.76 -66.57 -34.32
CA HIS A 609 14.46 -66.45 -33.64
C HIS A 609 13.29 -66.74 -34.59
N ASP A 610 13.18 -65.98 -35.69
CA ASP A 610 12.06 -66.09 -36.63
C ASP A 610 11.99 -67.48 -37.25
N THR A 611 13.15 -68.10 -37.50
CA THR A 611 13.23 -69.48 -38.03
C THR A 611 12.72 -70.49 -37.02
N LEU A 612 13.17 -70.43 -35.75
CA LEU A 612 12.73 -71.36 -34.71
C LEU A 612 11.22 -71.25 -34.45
N VAL A 613 10.69 -70.03 -34.40
CA VAL A 613 9.25 -69.78 -34.27
C VAL A 613 8.49 -70.36 -35.46
N SER A 614 8.99 -70.21 -36.69
CA SER A 614 8.37 -70.83 -37.87
C SER A 614 8.36 -72.36 -37.84
N LEU A 615 9.28 -72.96 -37.09
CA LEU A 615 9.36 -74.40 -36.85
C LEU A 615 8.50 -74.86 -35.65
N GLY A 616 7.69 -73.97 -35.09
CA GLY A 616 6.72 -74.28 -34.03
C GLY A 616 7.22 -74.05 -32.60
N TRP A 617 8.40 -73.42 -32.42
CA TRP A 617 8.82 -72.96 -31.09
C TRP A 617 7.93 -71.80 -30.63
N HIS A 618 7.77 -71.64 -29.32
CA HIS A 618 7.01 -70.55 -28.73
C HIS A 618 7.90 -69.34 -28.52
N ASP A 619 7.54 -68.21 -29.13
CA ASP A 619 8.15 -66.90 -28.87
C ASP A 619 7.72 -66.43 -27.48
N GLU A 620 8.70 -66.21 -26.60
CA GLU A 620 8.49 -65.69 -25.25
C GLU A 620 8.96 -64.23 -25.11
N GLY A 621 9.28 -63.58 -26.23
CA GLY A 621 9.66 -62.18 -26.33
C GLY A 621 11.11 -61.91 -25.94
N THR A 622 11.36 -60.67 -25.51
CA THR A 622 12.69 -60.22 -25.07
C THR A 622 13.00 -60.74 -23.67
N ALA A 623 14.05 -61.55 -23.56
CA ALA A 623 14.55 -62.09 -22.30
C ALA A 623 15.24 -61.01 -21.45
N TRP A 624 16.18 -60.30 -22.10
CA TRP A 624 17.00 -59.23 -21.53
C TRP A 624 17.72 -58.49 -22.67
N TYR A 625 18.62 -57.57 -22.32
CA TYR A 625 19.40 -56.79 -23.29
C TYR A 625 20.91 -57.04 -23.17
N SER A 626 21.60 -57.10 -24.31
CA SER A 626 23.06 -57.15 -24.39
C SER A 626 23.67 -55.77 -24.64
N VAL A 627 24.98 -55.68 -24.41
CA VAL A 627 25.80 -54.52 -24.76
C VAL A 627 26.09 -54.49 -26.26
N SER A 628 26.41 -55.64 -26.83
CA SER A 628 26.69 -55.83 -28.26
C SER A 628 26.48 -57.26 -28.69
#